data_AF-A0A7Y0AM43-F1
#
_entry.id   AF-A0A7Y0AM43-F1
#
_cell.length_a   1.000
_cell.length_b   1.000
_cell.length_c   1.000
_cell.angle_alpha   90.00
_cell.angle_beta   90.00
_cell.angle_gamma   90.00
#
_symmetry.space_group_name_H-M   'P 1'
#
loop_
_entity.id
_entity.type
_entity.pdbx_description
1 polymer ?
#
loop_
_entity_poly.entity_id
_entity_poly.type
_entity_poly.pdbx_seq_one_letter_code
_entity_poly.pdbx_strand_id
1 'polypeptide(L)'
;MISWRKHYKQTLIAIGLLLSTSASIYGQDGDPKNGEKLFKANCTACHALDKQVIGPPLKGVVERVKTEGGVDRDWLHKWIKDNKALRASGDKYANEIFEKFNKTEMLQFPNLTEKDIDDILAFTTNPPAPEEKKPAAGTATADGAAAAPANNTTTSVVIISLLAIAALLVWILIKLRQLVKLGQSEDLAGLNETRVKSFSEIYEKYHYIGKAALGILALLAAYGVWNWIMWIGVYKGYKPEQPIYFSHKIHAGEQKIDCQLCHSSAKYGKVSEIPSMNVCMNCHRTISEYNADHYMEPGKDKAFYDGEIQKIYAATGWDPAKQQYTGKTQPVEWTRIHNMPDFVYFNHSQHVVAGEQAIINSFNKKNPNNKIDVVCKACHGKIDTMNVVQMANDFTMGWCIECHRTTEVDMNNGYNKEYFKNLHDKLKKQYPQDGGKITVDAIGGLECGKCHY
;
A
#
# COMPACT_ATOMS: atom_id res chain seq x y z
N MET A 1 -29.79 49.57 71.28
CA MET A 1 -28.82 48.59 70.76
C MET A 1 -29.60 47.38 70.23
N ILE A 2 -29.91 47.37 68.94
CA ILE A 2 -30.66 46.28 68.30
C ILE A 2 -29.63 45.28 67.75
N SER A 3 -29.71 44.04 68.24
CA SER A 3 -28.75 42.97 67.99
C SER A 3 -28.71 42.53 66.53
N TRP A 4 -27.75 43.07 65.78
CA TRP A 4 -27.41 42.69 64.40
C TRP A 4 -26.89 41.24 64.26
N ARG A 5 -26.65 40.53 65.37
CA ARG A 5 -26.12 39.15 65.34
C ARG A 5 -27.15 38.10 64.91
N LYS A 6 -28.46 38.35 65.07
CA LYS A 6 -29.48 37.33 64.79
C LYS A 6 -29.81 37.23 63.30
N HIS A 7 -29.75 38.34 62.57
CA HIS A 7 -30.07 38.36 61.13
C HIS A 7 -28.94 37.81 60.26
N TYR A 8 -27.66 38.01 60.62
CA TYR A 8 -26.52 37.51 59.83
C TYR A 8 -26.49 35.96 59.72
N LYS A 9 -26.84 35.25 60.80
CA LYS A 9 -26.92 33.78 60.77
C LYS A 9 -28.08 33.28 59.90
N GLN A 10 -29.23 33.95 59.92
CA GLN A 10 -30.39 33.55 59.12
C GLN A 10 -30.16 33.83 57.63
N THR A 11 -29.50 34.94 57.27
CA THR A 11 -29.14 35.25 55.88
C THR A 11 -28.05 34.32 55.34
N LEU A 12 -27.04 33.94 56.14
CA LEU A 12 -26.03 32.98 55.73
C LEU A 12 -26.58 31.55 55.56
N ILE A 13 -27.54 31.13 56.41
CA ILE A 13 -28.21 29.85 56.25
C ILE A 13 -29.10 29.85 55.00
N ALA A 14 -29.79 30.95 54.71
CA ALA A 14 -30.61 31.09 53.50
C ALA A 14 -29.76 31.12 52.22
N ILE A 15 -28.60 31.80 52.23
CA ILE A 15 -27.64 31.80 51.10
C ILE A 15 -26.97 30.43 50.94
N GLY A 16 -26.66 29.74 52.05
CA GLY A 16 -26.18 28.36 52.04
C GLY A 16 -27.19 27.36 51.48
N LEU A 17 -28.48 27.53 51.79
CA LEU A 17 -29.58 26.71 51.25
C LEU A 17 -29.91 27.03 49.78
N LEU A 18 -29.74 28.28 49.35
CA LEU A 18 -29.87 28.69 47.94
C LEU A 18 -28.68 28.22 47.09
N LEU A 19 -27.47 28.14 47.66
CA LEU A 19 -26.28 27.56 47.02
C LEU A 19 -26.25 26.03 47.05
N SER A 20 -26.89 25.38 48.03
CA SER A 20 -27.02 23.92 48.05
C SER A 20 -28.14 23.39 47.16
N THR A 21 -29.09 24.23 46.74
CA THR A 21 -30.17 23.85 45.79
C THR A 21 -29.82 24.12 44.33
N SER A 22 -28.73 24.84 44.05
CA SER A 22 -28.22 25.06 42.69
C SER A 22 -27.13 24.05 42.27
N ALA A 23 -26.71 23.15 43.17
CA ALA A 23 -25.73 22.10 42.90
C ALA A 23 -26.33 20.71 42.62
N SER A 24 -27.66 20.59 42.48
CA SER A 24 -28.35 19.29 42.37
C SER A 24 -29.10 19.05 41.05
N ILE A 25 -28.82 19.82 39.99
CA ILE A 25 -29.50 19.65 38.68
C ILE A 25 -28.64 18.91 37.63
N TYR A 26 -27.38 18.57 37.93
CA TYR A 26 -26.50 17.82 37.00
C TYR A 26 -26.27 16.34 37.41
N GLY A 27 -27.27 15.72 38.04
CA GLY A 27 -27.18 14.33 38.54
C GLY A 27 -27.50 13.24 37.51
N GLN A 28 -27.32 13.45 36.20
CA GLN A 28 -27.66 12.47 35.15
C GLN A 28 -26.61 12.34 34.02
N ASP A 29 -25.39 12.84 34.19
CA ASP A 29 -24.37 12.74 33.15
C ASP A 29 -23.53 11.47 33.35
N GLY A 30 -23.70 10.50 32.44
CA GLY A 30 -22.84 9.33 32.33
C GLY A 30 -21.37 9.72 32.07
N ASP A 31 -20.44 8.79 32.29
CA ASP A 31 -19.00 8.98 32.08
C ASP A 31 -18.66 8.88 30.57
N PRO A 32 -18.28 9.99 29.90
CA PRO A 32 -17.97 9.98 28.48
C PRO A 32 -16.75 9.13 28.11
N LYS A 33 -15.79 8.93 29.04
CA LYS A 33 -14.60 8.11 28.78
C LYS A 33 -14.97 6.62 28.77
N ASN A 34 -15.77 6.18 29.74
CA ASN A 34 -16.29 4.82 29.72
C ASN A 34 -17.24 4.60 28.53
N GLY A 35 -18.04 5.61 28.21
CA GLY A 35 -18.91 5.64 27.02
C GLY A 35 -18.14 5.45 25.71
N GLU A 36 -17.00 6.11 25.54
CA GLU A 36 -16.13 5.94 24.36
C GLU A 36 -15.67 4.48 24.20
N LYS A 37 -15.25 3.84 25.31
CA LYS A 37 -14.81 2.44 25.30
C LYS A 37 -15.95 1.51 24.89
N LEU A 38 -17.13 1.69 25.48
CA LEU A 38 -18.32 0.90 25.18
C LEU A 38 -18.80 1.12 23.74
N PHE A 39 -18.75 2.36 23.25
CA PHE A 39 -19.08 2.72 21.88
C PHE A 39 -18.13 2.04 20.88
N LYS A 40 -16.82 2.08 21.14
CA LYS A 40 -15.80 1.40 20.32
C LYS A 40 -15.97 -0.11 20.27
N ALA A 41 -16.45 -0.72 21.35
CA ALA A 41 -16.64 -2.16 21.43
C ALA A 41 -17.95 -2.63 20.77
N ASN A 42 -19.03 -1.86 20.86
CA ASN A 42 -20.38 -2.34 20.56
C ASN A 42 -21.11 -1.58 19.43
N CYS A 43 -20.71 -0.34 19.12
CA CYS A 43 -21.52 0.56 18.29
C CYS A 43 -20.82 0.99 16.99
N THR A 44 -19.49 1.04 16.96
CA THR A 44 -18.68 1.50 15.81
C THR A 44 -18.85 0.68 14.54
N ALA A 45 -19.34 -0.55 14.64
CA ALA A 45 -19.64 -1.38 13.47
C ALA A 45 -20.75 -0.78 12.58
N CYS A 46 -21.70 -0.06 13.19
CA CYS A 46 -22.89 0.45 12.50
C CYS A 46 -23.04 1.98 12.58
N HIS A 47 -22.44 2.62 13.59
CA HIS A 47 -22.61 4.04 13.87
C HIS A 47 -21.29 4.80 13.89
N ALA A 48 -21.31 6.03 13.37
CA ALA A 48 -20.30 7.05 13.60
C ALA A 48 -20.92 8.24 14.36
N LEU A 49 -20.09 9.14 14.88
CA LEU A 49 -20.59 10.32 15.58
C LEU A 49 -21.18 11.35 14.61
N ASP A 50 -20.45 11.67 13.56
CA ASP A 50 -20.68 12.83 12.70
C ASP A 50 -21.30 12.50 11.34
N LYS A 51 -21.27 11.23 10.92
CA LYS A 51 -21.80 10.78 9.63
C LYS A 51 -22.66 9.51 9.73
N GLN A 52 -23.49 9.31 8.72
CA GLN A 52 -24.25 8.08 8.55
C GLN A 52 -23.34 6.97 8.00
N VAL A 53 -23.45 5.77 8.59
CA VAL A 53 -22.84 4.55 8.08
C VAL A 53 -23.96 3.58 7.74
N ILE A 54 -24.19 2.56 8.57
CA ILE A 54 -25.38 1.71 8.50
C ILE A 54 -26.54 2.40 9.22
N GLY A 55 -26.27 2.92 10.41
CA GLY A 55 -27.19 3.72 11.21
C GLY A 55 -26.90 5.23 11.16
N PRO A 56 -27.80 6.05 11.73
CA PRO A 56 -27.65 7.51 11.79
C PRO A 56 -26.40 7.96 12.56
N PRO A 57 -25.90 9.19 12.29
CA PRO A 57 -24.85 9.82 13.09
C PRO A 57 -25.30 10.02 14.53
N LEU A 58 -24.53 9.61 15.54
CA LEU A 58 -24.98 9.67 16.93
C LEU A 58 -24.65 10.97 17.67
N LYS A 59 -23.84 11.86 17.08
CA LYS A 59 -23.53 13.15 17.71
C LYS A 59 -24.81 13.93 17.99
N GLY A 60 -25.02 14.29 19.25
CA GLY A 60 -26.22 15.00 19.70
C GLY A 60 -27.52 14.21 19.57
N VAL A 61 -27.48 12.87 19.54
CA VAL A 61 -28.68 12.03 19.37
C VAL A 61 -29.74 12.26 20.44
N VAL A 62 -29.33 12.55 21.68
CA VAL A 62 -30.25 12.80 22.80
C VAL A 62 -31.16 13.99 22.52
N GLU A 63 -30.62 15.08 22.01
CA GLU A 63 -31.42 16.25 21.66
C GLU A 63 -32.19 16.01 20.36
N ARG A 64 -31.58 15.33 19.38
CA ARG A 64 -32.24 15.06 18.10
C ARG A 64 -33.53 14.26 18.26
N VAL A 65 -33.53 13.16 19.02
CA VAL A 65 -34.75 12.35 19.22
C VAL A 65 -35.84 13.10 19.98
N LYS A 66 -35.45 14.02 20.86
CA LYS A 66 -36.37 14.93 21.55
C LYS A 66 -37.02 15.92 20.60
N THR A 67 -36.26 16.48 19.67
CA THR A 67 -36.78 17.43 18.68
C THR A 67 -37.55 16.77 17.54
N GLU A 68 -37.10 15.63 17.03
CA GLU A 68 -37.69 14.95 15.86
C GLU A 68 -38.85 14.03 16.25
N GLY A 69 -38.69 13.25 17.32
CA GLY A 69 -39.66 12.23 17.75
C GLY A 69 -40.50 12.63 18.95
N GLY A 70 -40.17 13.74 19.63
CA GLY A 70 -40.81 14.10 20.91
C GLY A 70 -40.54 13.11 22.03
N VAL A 71 -39.47 12.31 21.91
CA VAL A 71 -39.10 11.25 22.88
C VAL A 71 -37.88 11.65 23.70
N ASP A 72 -37.63 10.97 24.81
CA ASP A 72 -36.58 11.32 25.76
C ASP A 72 -35.49 10.23 25.88
N ARG A 73 -34.64 10.38 26.90
CA ARG A 73 -33.57 9.42 27.19
C ARG A 73 -34.12 8.03 27.52
N ASP A 74 -35.24 7.92 28.23
CA ASP A 74 -35.83 6.63 28.59
C ASP A 74 -36.23 5.84 27.33
N TRP A 75 -36.68 6.53 26.29
CA TRP A 75 -36.92 5.92 24.99
C TRP A 75 -35.63 5.38 24.36
N LEU A 76 -34.52 6.13 24.42
CA LEU A 76 -33.21 5.67 23.92
C LEU A 76 -32.73 4.42 24.65
N HIS A 77 -32.96 4.32 25.96
CA HIS A 77 -32.62 3.13 26.74
C HIS A 77 -33.41 1.90 26.25
N LYS A 78 -34.72 2.06 26.05
CA LYS A 78 -35.58 0.98 25.50
C LYS A 78 -35.16 0.60 24.07
N TRP A 79 -34.84 1.58 23.23
CA TRP A 79 -34.40 1.36 21.86
C TRP A 79 -33.07 0.61 21.80
N ILE A 80 -32.07 1.02 22.59
CA ILE A 80 -30.73 0.39 22.61
C ILE A 80 -30.79 -1.04 23.17
N LYS A 81 -31.61 -1.28 24.21
CA LYS A 81 -31.78 -2.63 24.76
C LYS A 81 -32.53 -3.55 23.82
N ASP A 82 -33.70 -3.12 23.35
CA ASP A 82 -34.56 -3.93 22.49
C ASP A 82 -35.45 -3.07 21.56
N ASN A 83 -34.84 -2.59 20.48
CA ASN A 83 -35.55 -1.87 19.41
C ASN A 83 -36.67 -2.68 18.76
N LYS A 84 -36.60 -4.03 18.79
CA LYS A 84 -37.59 -4.89 18.17
C LYS A 84 -38.87 -4.95 19.00
N ALA A 85 -38.74 -5.09 20.32
CA ALA A 85 -39.87 -4.99 21.23
C ALA A 85 -40.52 -3.60 21.15
N LEU A 86 -39.72 -2.54 21.05
CA LEU A 86 -40.23 -1.17 20.93
C LEU A 86 -41.03 -0.96 19.64
N ARG A 87 -40.54 -1.44 18.49
CA ARG A 87 -41.30 -1.44 17.23
C ARG A 87 -42.58 -2.27 17.30
N ALA A 88 -42.49 -3.48 17.88
CA ALA A 88 -43.63 -4.39 18.04
C ALA A 88 -44.74 -3.81 18.94
N SER A 89 -44.38 -2.93 19.88
CA SER A 89 -45.35 -2.20 20.71
C SER A 89 -46.22 -1.20 19.94
N GLY A 90 -45.89 -0.92 18.68
CA GLY A 90 -46.58 0.08 17.85
C GLY A 90 -46.04 1.50 18.01
N ASP A 91 -44.85 1.68 18.60
CA ASP A 91 -44.20 2.98 18.71
C ASP A 91 -43.97 3.60 17.31
N LYS A 92 -44.58 4.77 17.08
CA LYS A 92 -44.58 5.41 15.75
C LYS A 92 -43.18 5.83 15.32
N TYR A 93 -42.43 6.47 16.22
CA TYR A 93 -41.10 7.00 15.92
C TYR A 93 -40.08 5.87 15.69
N ALA A 94 -40.15 4.81 16.48
CA ALA A 94 -39.35 3.59 16.30
C ALA A 94 -39.56 2.96 14.90
N ASN A 95 -40.82 2.90 14.44
CA ASN A 95 -41.16 2.36 13.13
C ASN A 95 -40.76 3.30 11.99
N GLU A 96 -40.93 4.62 12.15
CA GLU A 96 -40.47 5.63 11.18
C GLU A 96 -38.96 5.58 10.96
N ILE A 97 -38.17 5.49 12.04
CA ILE A 97 -36.71 5.35 11.96
C ILE A 97 -36.35 4.05 11.24
N PHE A 98 -37.01 2.94 11.55
CA PHE A 98 -36.73 1.66 10.88
C PHE A 98 -37.02 1.69 9.38
N GLU A 99 -38.13 2.30 8.96
CA GLU A 99 -38.45 2.50 7.53
C GLU A 99 -37.42 3.41 6.86
N LYS A 100 -37.01 4.51 7.52
CA LYS A 100 -36.04 5.49 7.00
C LYS A 100 -34.66 4.89 6.73
N PHE A 101 -34.23 3.91 7.52
CA PHE A 101 -32.93 3.23 7.38
C PHE A 101 -33.04 1.87 6.69
N ASN A 102 -33.90 1.79 5.66
CA ASN A 102 -34.07 0.63 4.77
C ASN A 102 -34.46 -0.67 5.49
N LYS A 103 -35.19 -0.60 6.61
CA LYS A 103 -35.58 -1.77 7.42
C LYS A 103 -34.38 -2.59 7.91
N THR A 104 -33.24 -1.91 8.10
CA THR A 104 -32.04 -2.55 8.64
C THR A 104 -32.23 -2.79 10.12
N GLU A 105 -32.15 -4.06 10.54
CA GLU A 105 -32.28 -4.45 11.94
C GLU A 105 -31.07 -3.98 12.76
N MET A 106 -31.32 -3.22 13.84
CA MET A 106 -30.29 -2.86 14.82
C MET A 106 -30.08 -4.01 15.80
N LEU A 107 -28.82 -4.30 16.13
CA LEU A 107 -28.47 -5.29 17.15
C LEU A 107 -29.10 -4.93 18.50
N GLN A 108 -29.53 -5.93 19.24
CA GLN A 108 -30.06 -5.77 20.60
C GLN A 108 -28.92 -5.87 21.61
N PHE A 109 -28.95 -5.03 22.64
CA PHE A 109 -27.92 -4.99 23.68
C PHE A 109 -28.52 -5.22 25.08
N PRO A 110 -29.16 -6.39 25.34
CA PRO A 110 -29.80 -6.66 26.64
C PRO A 110 -28.80 -6.73 27.80
N ASN A 111 -27.52 -6.95 27.49
CA ASN A 111 -26.45 -7.07 28.47
C ASN A 111 -25.88 -5.71 28.94
N LEU A 112 -26.21 -4.60 28.26
CA LEU A 112 -25.78 -3.27 28.71
C LEU A 112 -26.65 -2.82 29.89
N THR A 113 -26.00 -2.38 30.95
CA THR A 113 -26.69 -1.80 32.11
C THR A 113 -27.24 -0.42 31.77
N GLU A 114 -28.18 0.10 32.57
CA GLU A 114 -28.68 1.48 32.39
C GLU A 114 -27.53 2.49 32.40
N LYS A 115 -26.56 2.28 33.31
CA LYS A 115 -25.35 3.11 33.41
C LYS A 115 -24.47 3.02 32.16
N ASP A 116 -24.30 1.83 31.59
CA ASP A 116 -23.51 1.69 30.36
C ASP A 116 -24.12 2.48 29.20
N ILE A 117 -25.46 2.48 29.11
CA ILE A 117 -26.19 3.25 28.11
C ILE A 117 -26.05 4.75 28.37
N ASP A 118 -26.18 5.19 29.62
CA ASP A 118 -25.98 6.60 30.00
C ASP A 118 -24.57 7.09 29.66
N ASP A 119 -23.55 6.27 29.91
CA ASP A 119 -22.16 6.56 29.58
C ASP A 119 -21.97 6.69 28.06
N ILE A 120 -22.56 5.79 27.25
CA ILE A 120 -22.56 5.88 25.77
C ILE A 120 -23.27 7.16 25.32
N LEU A 121 -24.44 7.48 25.85
CA LEU A 121 -25.20 8.68 25.49
C LEU A 121 -24.44 9.96 25.86
N ALA A 122 -23.74 9.97 27.00
CA ALA A 122 -22.86 11.06 27.40
C ALA A 122 -21.71 11.26 26.38
N PHE A 123 -21.05 10.18 25.96
CA PHE A 123 -20.03 10.22 24.91
C PHE A 123 -20.56 10.77 23.58
N THR A 124 -21.77 10.37 23.16
CA THR A 124 -22.35 10.86 21.90
C THR A 124 -22.78 12.33 21.96
N THR A 125 -23.04 12.86 23.16
CA THR A 125 -23.45 14.26 23.36
C THR A 125 -22.24 15.18 23.50
N ASN A 126 -21.25 14.75 24.28
CA ASN A 126 -20.02 15.51 24.54
C ASN A 126 -18.81 14.57 24.47
N PRO A 127 -18.33 14.23 23.26
CA PRO A 127 -17.16 13.37 23.13
C PRO A 127 -15.94 14.08 23.75
N PRO A 128 -15.14 13.39 24.58
CA PRO A 128 -13.95 13.98 25.18
C PRO A 128 -13.01 14.49 24.07
N ALA A 129 -12.35 15.62 24.32
CA ALA A 129 -11.34 16.16 23.41
C ALA A 129 -10.32 15.06 23.08
N PRO A 130 -9.86 14.92 21.82
CA PRO A 130 -8.91 13.88 21.45
C PRO A 130 -7.71 13.93 22.39
N GLU A 131 -7.50 12.88 23.20
CA GLU A 131 -6.28 12.78 23.99
C GLU A 131 -5.12 12.75 22.99
N GLU A 132 -4.21 13.73 23.10
CA GLU A 132 -2.96 13.73 22.35
C GLU A 132 -2.26 12.39 22.59
N LYS A 133 -2.26 11.52 21.57
CA LYS A 133 -1.53 10.27 21.62
C LYS A 133 -0.04 10.62 21.77
N LYS A 134 0.50 10.43 22.98
CA LYS A 134 1.95 10.32 23.16
C LYS A 134 2.46 9.22 22.23
N PRO A 135 3.50 9.48 21.42
CA PRO A 135 4.07 8.45 20.56
C PRO A 135 4.45 7.25 21.42
N ALA A 136 3.96 6.07 21.05
CA ALA A 136 4.46 4.82 21.61
C ALA A 136 5.98 4.79 21.38
N ALA A 137 6.74 4.56 22.46
CA ALA A 137 8.19 4.41 22.41
C ALA A 137 8.54 3.18 21.57
N GLY A 138 8.73 3.38 20.27
CA GLY A 138 9.39 2.45 19.38
C GLY A 138 10.88 2.45 19.69
N THR A 139 11.41 1.25 19.96
CA THR A 139 12.83 0.96 20.06
C THR A 139 13.57 1.49 18.83
N ALA A 140 14.37 2.53 19.05
CA ALA A 140 15.32 3.03 18.07
C ALA A 140 16.38 1.95 17.79
N THR A 141 16.24 1.27 16.65
CA THR A 141 17.39 0.72 15.94
C THR A 141 17.83 1.79 14.97
N ALA A 142 19.08 2.24 15.15
CA ALA A 142 19.71 3.20 14.28
C ALA A 142 20.05 2.50 12.96
N ASP A 143 19.32 2.85 11.91
CA ASP A 143 19.85 2.88 10.55
C ASP A 143 19.21 4.08 9.84
N GLY A 144 20.04 5.11 9.64
CA GLY A 144 19.65 6.36 9.01
C GLY A 144 19.56 6.21 7.50
N ALA A 145 18.38 6.47 6.95
CA ALA A 145 18.22 6.86 5.55
C ALA A 145 17.38 8.14 5.53
N ALA A 146 18.07 9.25 5.28
CA ALA A 146 17.50 10.59 5.21
C ALA A 146 16.48 10.73 4.07
N ALA A 147 15.40 11.45 4.37
CA ALA A 147 14.53 12.05 3.36
C ALA A 147 15.35 12.91 2.41
N ALA A 148 15.06 12.81 1.10
CA ALA A 148 15.65 13.68 0.10
C ALA A 148 15.29 15.14 0.39
N PRO A 149 16.28 16.02 0.63
CA PRO A 149 16.02 17.46 0.69
C PRO A 149 15.69 17.96 -0.71
N ALA A 150 15.03 19.12 -0.80
CA ALA A 150 15.08 19.94 -2.00
C ALA A 150 16.54 19.97 -2.47
N ASN A 151 16.75 19.56 -3.71
CA ASN A 151 18.02 19.19 -4.33
C ASN A 151 19.01 20.36 -4.46
N ASN A 152 19.50 20.85 -3.33
CA ASN A 152 20.69 21.70 -3.23
C ASN A 152 21.98 20.90 -3.51
N THR A 153 21.93 19.56 -3.43
CA THR A 153 23.06 18.66 -3.71
C THR A 153 23.32 18.55 -5.21
N THR A 154 22.30 18.55 -6.07
CA THR A 154 22.52 18.56 -7.53
C THR A 154 23.16 19.87 -7.96
N THR A 155 22.70 21.01 -7.42
CA THR A 155 23.30 22.33 -7.68
C THR A 155 24.72 22.43 -7.10
N SER A 156 24.96 21.94 -5.88
CA SER A 156 26.30 21.97 -5.26
C SER A 156 27.28 21.02 -5.93
N VAL A 157 26.86 19.81 -6.32
CA VAL A 157 27.69 18.85 -7.06
C VAL A 157 27.98 19.36 -8.47
N VAL A 158 27.02 20.02 -9.14
CA VAL A 158 27.25 20.64 -10.46
C VAL A 158 28.22 21.83 -10.34
N ILE A 159 28.10 22.67 -9.31
CA ILE A 159 29.02 23.80 -9.08
C ILE A 159 30.42 23.28 -8.71
N ILE A 160 30.54 22.28 -7.83
CA ILE A 160 31.83 21.67 -7.47
C ILE A 160 32.47 20.99 -8.69
N SER A 161 31.68 20.32 -9.52
CA SER A 161 32.14 19.71 -10.77
C SER A 161 32.61 20.76 -11.77
N LEU A 162 31.89 21.87 -11.91
CA LEU A 162 32.28 23.00 -12.76
C LEU A 162 33.55 23.70 -12.26
N LEU A 163 33.70 23.88 -10.94
CA LEU A 163 34.92 24.43 -10.34
C LEU A 163 36.11 23.48 -10.48
N ALA A 164 35.89 22.16 -10.35
CA ALA A 164 36.92 21.16 -10.60
C ALA A 164 37.36 21.14 -12.07
N ILE A 165 36.42 21.25 -13.01
CA ILE A 165 36.71 21.39 -14.44
C ILE A 165 37.43 22.70 -14.73
N ALA A 166 37.00 23.82 -14.14
CA ALA A 166 37.67 25.11 -14.29
C ALA A 166 39.10 25.09 -13.73
N ALA A 167 39.30 24.48 -12.56
CA ALA A 167 40.63 24.29 -11.96
C ALA A 167 41.50 23.37 -12.82
N LEU A 168 40.94 22.29 -13.39
CA LEU A 168 41.62 21.42 -14.33
C LEU A 168 42.01 22.18 -15.60
N LEU A 169 41.13 23.00 -16.16
CA LEU A 169 41.40 23.82 -17.33
C LEU A 169 42.48 24.87 -17.05
N VAL A 170 42.42 25.55 -15.90
CA VAL A 170 43.47 26.49 -15.47
C VAL A 170 44.80 25.76 -15.25
N TRP A 171 44.79 24.58 -14.65
CA TRP A 171 45.98 23.75 -14.48
C TRP A 171 46.57 23.30 -15.82
N ILE A 172 45.73 22.88 -16.77
CA ILE A 172 46.13 22.57 -18.15
C ILE A 172 46.70 23.80 -18.84
N LEU A 173 46.07 24.98 -18.70
CA LEU A 173 46.56 26.24 -19.28
C LEU A 173 47.90 26.65 -18.68
N ILE A 174 48.10 26.50 -17.36
CA ILE A 174 49.38 26.75 -16.70
C ILE A 174 50.44 25.76 -17.20
N LYS A 175 50.10 24.47 -17.32
CA LYS A 175 51.00 23.43 -17.84
C LYS A 175 51.36 23.65 -19.31
N LEU A 176 50.39 24.06 -20.15
CA LEU A 176 50.62 24.47 -21.52
C LEU A 176 51.52 25.70 -21.59
N ARG A 177 51.30 26.70 -20.73
CA ARG A 177 52.15 27.90 -20.67
C ARG A 177 53.58 27.55 -20.22
N GLN A 178 53.73 26.63 -19.27
CA GLN A 178 55.03 26.09 -18.87
C GLN A 178 55.70 25.33 -20.03
N LEU A 179 54.95 24.48 -20.75
CA LEU A 179 55.44 23.74 -21.92
C LEU A 179 55.83 24.64 -23.09
N VAL A 180 55.07 25.71 -23.36
CA VAL A 180 55.40 26.72 -24.39
C VAL A 180 56.66 27.49 -23.99
N LYS A 181 56.78 27.86 -22.71
CA LYS A 181 57.95 28.59 -22.19
C LYS A 181 59.21 27.72 -22.17
N LEU A 182 59.08 26.42 -21.90
CA LEU A 182 60.13 25.42 -22.09
C LEU A 182 60.45 25.26 -23.58
N GLY A 183 59.46 25.13 -24.47
CA GLY A 183 59.68 25.00 -25.91
C GLY A 183 60.33 26.20 -26.62
N GLN A 184 60.58 27.31 -25.91
CA GLN A 184 61.24 28.54 -26.36
C GLN A 184 62.67 28.72 -25.83
N SER A 185 63.18 27.85 -24.96
CA SER A 185 64.59 27.90 -24.52
C SER A 185 65.53 27.32 -25.59
N GLU A 186 66.68 27.97 -25.82
CA GLU A 186 67.66 27.61 -26.87
C GLU A 186 68.21 26.17 -26.76
N ASP A 187 68.19 25.56 -25.57
CA ASP A 187 68.60 24.16 -25.35
C ASP A 187 67.70 23.10 -26.03
N LEU A 188 66.53 23.51 -26.54
CA LEU A 188 65.58 22.65 -27.23
C LEU A 188 65.59 22.83 -28.76
N ALA A 189 66.53 23.61 -29.30
CA ALA A 189 66.74 23.72 -30.74
C ALA A 189 67.11 22.38 -31.38
N GLY A 190 67.79 21.49 -30.64
CA GLY A 190 68.09 20.11 -31.07
C GLY A 190 66.90 19.15 -31.06
N LEU A 191 65.79 19.49 -30.38
CA LEU A 191 64.54 18.70 -30.37
C LEU A 191 63.54 19.15 -31.43
N ASN A 192 63.90 20.13 -32.25
CA ASN A 192 63.09 20.62 -33.37
C ASN A 192 63.25 19.77 -34.65
N GLU A 193 64.25 18.87 -34.71
CA GLU A 193 64.38 17.87 -35.78
C GLU A 193 63.46 16.65 -35.59
N THR A 194 63.07 16.35 -34.35
CA THR A 194 62.17 15.22 -34.02
C THR A 194 60.73 15.65 -33.71
N ARG A 195 60.45 16.96 -33.78
CA ARG A 195 59.11 17.53 -33.64
C ARG A 195 58.30 17.22 -34.89
N VAL A 196 57.33 16.33 -34.76
CA VAL A 196 56.43 15.93 -35.85
C VAL A 196 55.69 17.16 -36.40
N LYS A 197 55.90 17.51 -37.67
CA LYS A 197 55.47 18.80 -38.25
C LYS A 197 54.13 18.71 -38.99
N SER A 198 53.63 17.51 -39.24
CA SER A 198 52.40 17.28 -40.01
C SER A 198 51.55 16.12 -39.45
N PHE A 199 50.24 16.14 -39.74
CA PHE A 199 49.32 15.08 -39.36
C PHE A 199 49.68 13.73 -40.00
N SER A 200 50.35 13.74 -41.17
CA SER A 200 50.77 12.52 -41.85
C SER A 200 51.95 11.84 -41.15
N GLU A 201 52.91 12.59 -40.62
CA GLU A 201 54.03 12.03 -39.86
C GLU A 201 53.58 11.46 -38.50
N ILE A 202 52.57 12.08 -37.85
CA ILE A 202 51.95 11.54 -36.62
C ILE A 202 51.26 10.21 -36.95
N TYR A 203 50.53 10.16 -38.06
CA TYR A 203 49.87 8.94 -38.52
C TYR A 203 50.90 7.85 -38.86
N GLU A 204 51.92 8.12 -39.66
CA GLU A 204 53.00 7.15 -39.96
C GLU A 204 53.65 6.58 -38.69
N LYS A 205 53.95 7.43 -37.71
CA LYS A 205 54.61 7.02 -36.45
C LYS A 205 53.70 6.25 -35.50
N TYR A 206 52.40 6.58 -35.44
CA TYR A 206 51.47 6.04 -34.46
C TYR A 206 50.28 5.28 -35.06
N HIS A 207 50.30 4.95 -36.36
CA HIS A 207 49.16 4.30 -37.02
C HIS A 207 48.76 2.98 -36.37
N TYR A 208 49.71 2.22 -35.79
CA TYR A 208 49.38 1.02 -35.01
C TYR A 208 48.61 1.34 -33.72
N ILE A 209 48.99 2.41 -33.01
CA ILE A 209 48.27 2.88 -31.81
C ILE A 209 46.90 3.45 -32.21
N GLY A 210 46.82 4.22 -33.30
CA GLY A 210 45.58 4.74 -33.84
C GLY A 210 44.62 3.62 -34.29
N LYS A 211 45.12 2.59 -34.98
CA LYS A 211 44.35 1.39 -35.36
C LYS A 211 43.91 0.60 -34.13
N ALA A 212 44.76 0.45 -33.12
CA ALA A 212 44.40 -0.21 -31.87
C ALA A 212 43.31 0.57 -31.12
N ALA A 213 43.44 1.89 -31.00
CA ALA A 213 42.43 2.76 -30.41
C ALA A 213 41.10 2.71 -31.17
N LEU A 214 41.14 2.74 -32.50
CA LEU A 214 39.95 2.60 -33.35
C LEU A 214 39.31 1.22 -33.19
N GLY A 215 40.11 0.16 -33.09
CA GLY A 215 39.63 -1.20 -32.82
C GLY A 215 38.93 -1.31 -31.46
N ILE A 216 39.50 -0.72 -30.41
CA ILE A 216 38.87 -0.65 -29.08
C ILE A 216 37.57 0.15 -29.15
N LEU A 217 37.57 1.29 -29.83
CA LEU A 217 36.37 2.12 -29.98
C LEU A 217 35.27 1.37 -30.75
N ALA A 218 35.63 0.63 -31.79
CA ALA A 218 34.70 -0.21 -32.54
C ALA A 218 34.12 -1.34 -31.66
N LEU A 219 34.94 -1.99 -30.82
CA LEU A 219 34.47 -3.00 -29.87
C LEU A 219 33.52 -2.41 -28.82
N LEU A 220 33.84 -1.22 -28.28
CA LEU A 220 32.96 -0.53 -27.34
C LEU A 220 31.65 -0.11 -27.99
N ALA A 221 31.69 0.38 -29.24
CA ALA A 221 30.50 0.70 -30.01
C ALA A 221 29.64 -0.54 -30.27
N ALA A 222 30.26 -1.66 -30.70
CA ALA A 222 29.57 -2.93 -30.91
C ALA A 222 28.95 -3.45 -29.60
N TYR A 223 29.67 -3.38 -28.48
CA TYR A 223 29.14 -3.73 -27.17
C TYR A 223 27.98 -2.84 -26.75
N GLY A 224 28.05 -1.53 -27.01
CA GLY A 224 26.97 -0.58 -26.73
C GLY A 224 25.71 -0.88 -27.54
N VAL A 225 25.85 -1.17 -28.84
CA VAL A 225 24.75 -1.58 -29.73
C VAL A 225 24.16 -2.92 -29.28
N TRP A 226 25.01 -3.91 -29.01
CA TRP A 226 24.58 -5.21 -28.49
C TRP A 226 23.78 -5.05 -27.20
N ASN A 227 24.30 -4.31 -26.23
CA ASN A 227 23.61 -4.05 -24.97
C ASN A 227 22.26 -3.36 -25.20
N TRP A 228 22.19 -2.35 -26.06
CA TRP A 228 20.94 -1.68 -26.41
C TRP A 228 19.89 -2.64 -27.00
N ILE A 229 20.29 -3.53 -27.92
CA ILE A 229 19.40 -4.54 -28.50
C ILE A 229 18.86 -5.50 -27.43
N MET A 230 19.70 -5.89 -26.46
CA MET A 230 19.30 -6.81 -25.38
C MET A 230 18.22 -6.22 -24.43
N TRP A 231 18.03 -4.90 -24.43
CA TRP A 231 16.98 -4.23 -23.65
C TRP A 231 15.66 -4.03 -24.41
N ILE A 232 15.62 -4.35 -25.71
CA ILE A 232 14.37 -4.24 -26.49
C ILE A 232 13.36 -5.27 -25.97
N GLY A 233 12.16 -4.80 -25.62
CA GLY A 233 11.09 -5.66 -25.12
C GLY A 233 11.21 -6.06 -23.64
N VAL A 234 12.15 -5.47 -22.89
CA VAL A 234 12.28 -5.65 -21.44
C VAL A 234 11.60 -4.49 -20.72
N TYR A 235 10.53 -4.77 -19.99
CA TYR A 235 9.68 -3.76 -19.33
C TYR A 235 9.84 -3.72 -17.79
N LYS A 236 10.97 -4.21 -17.26
CA LYS A 236 11.22 -4.18 -15.82
C LYS A 236 11.21 -2.74 -15.30
N GLY A 237 10.51 -2.52 -14.20
CA GLY A 237 10.27 -1.19 -13.64
C GLY A 237 9.15 -0.40 -14.31
N TYR A 238 8.48 -0.95 -15.33
CA TYR A 238 7.30 -0.31 -15.92
C TYR A 238 6.22 -0.08 -14.85
N LYS A 239 5.82 1.18 -14.71
CA LYS A 239 4.93 1.70 -13.67
C LYS A 239 4.04 2.79 -14.28
N PRO A 240 2.96 2.41 -14.98
CA PRO A 240 2.04 3.38 -15.58
C PRO A 240 1.16 4.02 -14.50
N GLU A 241 0.64 5.21 -14.83
CA GLU A 241 -0.44 5.81 -14.05
C GLU A 241 -1.71 4.98 -14.20
N GLN A 242 -2.48 4.90 -13.12
CA GLN A 242 -3.75 4.16 -13.05
C GLN A 242 -4.90 5.16 -12.88
N PRO A 243 -6.11 4.84 -13.37
CA PRO A 243 -7.27 5.73 -13.24
C PRO A 243 -7.64 6.02 -11.76
N ILE A 244 -7.43 5.04 -10.90
CA ILE A 244 -7.59 5.14 -9.45
C ILE A 244 -6.24 4.80 -8.81
N TYR A 245 -5.79 5.63 -7.87
CA TYR A 245 -4.56 5.40 -7.12
C TYR A 245 -4.77 4.29 -6.08
N PHE A 246 -4.68 3.04 -6.54
CA PHE A 246 -4.85 1.88 -5.68
C PHE A 246 -3.52 1.44 -5.05
N SER A 247 -3.43 1.57 -3.71
CA SER A 247 -2.25 1.12 -2.94
C SER A 247 -2.37 -0.30 -2.45
N HIS A 248 -1.55 -1.20 -3.00
CA HIS A 248 -1.41 -2.57 -2.47
C HIS A 248 -0.73 -2.58 -1.09
N LYS A 249 0.14 -1.61 -0.81
CA LYS A 249 0.75 -1.44 0.50
C LYS A 249 -0.29 -1.22 1.59
N ILE A 250 -1.29 -0.36 1.36
CA ILE A 250 -2.36 -0.15 2.35
C ILE A 250 -3.17 -1.45 2.55
N HIS A 251 -3.63 -2.08 1.47
CA HIS A 251 -4.53 -3.22 1.56
C HIS A 251 -3.84 -4.52 2.01
N ALA A 252 -2.80 -4.95 1.31
CA ALA A 252 -2.10 -6.20 1.61
C ALA A 252 -0.98 -6.03 2.66
N GLY A 253 -0.34 -4.86 2.70
CA GLY A 253 0.77 -4.58 3.62
C GLY A 253 0.32 -4.20 5.03
N GLU A 254 -0.48 -3.14 5.15
CA GLU A 254 -0.90 -2.59 6.45
C GLU A 254 -2.11 -3.35 7.01
N GLN A 255 -3.16 -3.52 6.20
CA GLN A 255 -4.40 -4.20 6.62
C GLN A 255 -4.31 -5.73 6.54
N LYS A 256 -3.20 -6.28 6.01
CA LYS A 256 -2.95 -7.72 5.89
C LYS A 256 -4.06 -8.48 5.17
N ILE A 257 -4.73 -7.85 4.21
CA ILE A 257 -5.75 -8.48 3.40
C ILE A 257 -5.10 -9.56 2.52
N ASP A 258 -5.67 -10.77 2.56
CA ASP A 258 -5.18 -11.89 1.76
C ASP A 258 -5.28 -11.60 0.26
N CYS A 259 -4.25 -12.00 -0.50
CA CYS A 259 -4.16 -11.74 -1.94
C CYS A 259 -5.34 -12.34 -2.72
N GLN A 260 -5.87 -13.48 -2.29
CA GLN A 260 -6.95 -14.20 -2.96
C GLN A 260 -8.34 -13.60 -2.69
N LEU A 261 -8.47 -12.67 -1.73
CA LEU A 261 -9.73 -11.96 -1.54
C LEU A 261 -10.10 -11.14 -2.79
N CYS A 262 -9.11 -10.50 -3.40
CA CYS A 262 -9.29 -9.72 -4.62
C CYS A 262 -8.96 -10.53 -5.88
N HIS A 263 -7.87 -11.31 -5.85
CA HIS A 263 -7.37 -12.08 -6.99
C HIS A 263 -7.74 -13.57 -6.91
N SER A 264 -9.03 -13.84 -6.70
CA SER A 264 -9.55 -15.18 -6.40
C SER A 264 -9.36 -16.20 -7.53
N SER A 265 -9.37 -15.76 -8.80
CA SER A 265 -9.28 -16.66 -9.96
C SER A 265 -7.89 -17.29 -10.15
N ALA A 266 -6.85 -16.78 -9.45
CA ALA A 266 -5.48 -17.26 -9.59
C ALA A 266 -5.33 -18.77 -9.29
N LYS A 267 -6.14 -19.29 -8.37
CA LYS A 267 -6.15 -20.72 -8.00
C LYS A 267 -6.92 -21.61 -8.98
N TYR A 268 -7.79 -21.04 -9.79
CA TYR A 268 -8.77 -21.82 -10.57
C TYR A 268 -8.51 -21.81 -12.08
N GLY A 269 -7.79 -20.82 -12.59
CA GLY A 269 -7.66 -20.65 -14.03
C GLY A 269 -6.34 -20.06 -14.49
N LYS A 270 -6.27 -19.85 -15.81
CA LYS A 270 -5.07 -19.34 -16.47
C LYS A 270 -4.81 -17.86 -16.20
N VAL A 271 -5.86 -17.07 -15.99
CA VAL A 271 -5.80 -15.63 -15.72
C VAL A 271 -6.16 -15.34 -14.27
N SER A 272 -5.28 -14.63 -13.56
CA SER A 272 -5.66 -13.93 -12.35
C SER A 272 -6.31 -12.60 -12.74
N GLU A 273 -7.62 -12.52 -12.58
CA GLU A 273 -8.42 -11.38 -13.04
C GLU A 273 -8.19 -10.15 -12.15
N ILE A 274 -8.40 -8.97 -12.74
CA ILE A 274 -8.54 -7.73 -11.99
C ILE A 274 -9.90 -7.81 -11.28
N PRO A 275 -9.97 -7.56 -9.95
CA PRO A 275 -11.22 -7.66 -9.21
C PRO A 275 -12.29 -6.74 -9.82
N SER A 276 -13.52 -7.24 -9.92
CA SER A 276 -14.65 -6.39 -10.24
C SER A 276 -14.85 -5.31 -9.16
N MET A 277 -15.46 -4.19 -9.54
CA MET A 277 -15.71 -3.10 -8.60
C MET A 277 -16.60 -3.51 -7.42
N ASN A 278 -17.37 -4.59 -7.53
CA ASN A 278 -18.15 -5.15 -6.43
C ASN A 278 -17.27 -5.58 -5.25
N VAL A 279 -16.07 -6.10 -5.52
CA VAL A 279 -15.11 -6.49 -4.47
C VAL A 279 -14.70 -5.25 -3.67
N CYS A 280 -14.42 -4.13 -4.35
CA CYS A 280 -14.13 -2.86 -3.69
C CYS A 280 -15.30 -2.41 -2.81
N MET A 281 -16.53 -2.49 -3.33
CA MET A 281 -17.73 -2.06 -2.61
C MET A 281 -18.10 -2.97 -1.43
N ASN A 282 -17.55 -4.17 -1.29
CA ASN A 282 -17.81 -5.01 -0.12
C ASN A 282 -17.33 -4.35 1.18
N CYS A 283 -16.27 -3.54 1.12
CA CYS A 283 -15.77 -2.78 2.26
C CYS A 283 -16.03 -1.28 2.10
N HIS A 284 -15.87 -0.73 0.90
CA HIS A 284 -15.98 0.71 0.68
C HIS A 284 -17.40 1.25 0.74
N ARG A 285 -18.45 0.43 0.88
CA ARG A 285 -19.80 0.91 1.22
C ARG A 285 -19.85 1.56 2.61
N THR A 286 -19.10 1.02 3.57
CA THR A 286 -19.04 1.51 4.95
C THR A 286 -17.79 2.36 5.21
N ILE A 287 -16.70 2.09 4.48
CA ILE A 287 -15.44 2.84 4.55
C ILE A 287 -15.47 3.97 3.51
N SER A 288 -16.03 5.11 3.91
CA SER A 288 -16.22 6.30 3.05
C SER A 288 -15.09 7.31 3.09
N GLU A 289 -14.17 7.18 4.05
CA GLU A 289 -13.01 8.05 4.18
C GLU A 289 -11.79 7.26 4.65
N TYR A 290 -10.63 7.83 4.35
CA TYR A 290 -9.35 7.32 4.78
C TYR A 290 -9.07 7.66 6.24
N ASN A 291 -8.68 6.67 7.03
CA ASN A 291 -8.26 6.90 8.41
C ASN A 291 -6.78 7.30 8.46
N ALA A 292 -6.53 8.57 8.74
CA ALA A 292 -5.20 9.19 8.80
C ALA A 292 -4.30 8.67 9.94
N ASP A 293 -4.85 7.91 10.89
CA ASP A 293 -4.05 7.25 11.95
C ASP A 293 -3.21 6.07 11.40
N HIS A 294 -3.45 5.63 10.17
CA HIS A 294 -2.69 4.58 9.50
C HIS A 294 -1.62 5.16 8.56
N TYR A 295 -0.90 4.28 7.86
CA TYR A 295 0.13 4.63 6.90
C TYR A 295 -0.34 5.71 5.90
N MET A 296 0.40 6.80 5.75
CA MET A 296 0.22 7.75 4.64
C MET A 296 1.52 7.86 3.87
N GLU A 297 1.42 7.82 2.54
CA GLU A 297 2.59 8.04 1.71
C GLU A 297 3.07 9.50 1.82
N PRO A 298 4.38 9.76 1.95
CA PRO A 298 4.90 11.11 2.00
C PRO A 298 4.43 11.94 0.80
N GLY A 299 3.85 13.12 1.07
CA GLY A 299 3.31 14.01 0.04
C GLY A 299 1.85 13.74 -0.34
N LYS A 300 1.18 12.77 0.29
CA LYS A 300 -0.27 12.56 0.18
C LYS A 300 -0.94 12.78 1.52
N ASP A 301 -2.13 13.36 1.48
CA ASP A 301 -2.95 13.63 2.66
C ASP A 301 -4.23 12.81 2.64
N LYS A 302 -5.03 12.95 3.70
CA LYS A 302 -6.34 12.30 3.81
C LYS A 302 -7.26 12.70 2.64
N ALA A 303 -7.26 13.98 2.26
CA ALA A 303 -8.13 14.48 1.20
C ALA A 303 -7.83 13.81 -0.15
N PHE A 304 -6.55 13.54 -0.45
CA PHE A 304 -6.15 12.76 -1.61
C PHE A 304 -6.81 11.37 -1.61
N TYR A 305 -6.65 10.60 -0.53
CA TYR A 305 -7.20 9.23 -0.47
C TYR A 305 -8.73 9.21 -0.45
N ASP A 306 -9.36 10.16 0.24
CA ASP A 306 -10.82 10.34 0.19
C ASP A 306 -11.30 10.57 -1.25
N GLY A 307 -10.59 11.40 -2.01
CA GLY A 307 -10.85 11.64 -3.43
C GLY A 307 -10.75 10.37 -4.29
N GLU A 308 -9.79 9.49 -4.01
CA GLU A 308 -9.65 8.21 -4.70
C GLU A 308 -10.78 7.23 -4.37
N ILE A 309 -11.28 7.21 -3.12
CA ILE A 309 -12.47 6.44 -2.74
C ILE A 309 -13.71 6.96 -3.48
N GLN A 310 -13.85 8.29 -3.65
CA GLN A 310 -14.96 8.85 -4.42
C GLN A 310 -14.96 8.41 -5.90
N LYS A 311 -13.79 8.17 -6.50
CA LYS A 311 -13.73 7.61 -7.87
C LYS A 311 -14.34 6.21 -7.97
N ILE A 312 -14.19 5.40 -6.92
CA ILE A 312 -14.84 4.08 -6.83
C ILE A 312 -16.37 4.24 -6.80
N TYR A 313 -16.88 5.22 -6.06
CA TYR A 313 -18.32 5.51 -6.00
C TYR A 313 -18.84 6.01 -7.34
N ALA A 314 -18.10 6.88 -8.02
CA ALA A 314 -18.44 7.34 -9.36
C ALA A 314 -18.50 6.19 -10.37
N ALA A 315 -17.53 5.26 -10.32
CA ALA A 315 -17.50 4.09 -11.19
C ALA A 315 -18.65 3.11 -10.92
N THR A 316 -19.00 2.90 -9.65
CA THR A 316 -20.07 1.96 -9.25
C THR A 316 -21.46 2.59 -9.18
N GLY A 317 -21.58 3.91 -9.31
CA GLY A 317 -22.83 4.63 -9.14
C GLY A 317 -23.35 4.61 -7.70
N TRP A 318 -22.47 4.52 -6.69
CA TRP A 318 -22.86 4.52 -5.28
C TRP A 318 -23.16 5.93 -4.77
N ASP A 319 -24.33 6.14 -4.16
CA ASP A 319 -24.69 7.37 -3.47
C ASP A 319 -24.48 7.17 -1.95
N PRO A 320 -23.41 7.74 -1.36
CA PRO A 320 -23.13 7.57 0.06
C PRO A 320 -24.14 8.29 0.97
N ALA A 321 -24.86 9.31 0.48
CA ALA A 321 -25.87 10.00 1.28
C ALA A 321 -27.15 9.16 1.42
N LYS A 322 -27.52 8.45 0.34
CA LYS A 322 -28.71 7.58 0.33
C LYS A 322 -28.41 6.12 0.67
N GLN A 323 -27.13 5.74 0.75
CA GLN A 323 -26.67 4.36 0.94
C GLN A 323 -27.26 3.41 -0.11
N GLN A 324 -27.35 3.87 -1.36
CA GLN A 324 -28.01 3.14 -2.46
C GLN A 324 -27.25 3.32 -3.77
N TYR A 325 -27.35 2.33 -4.66
CA TYR A 325 -26.84 2.45 -6.02
C TYR A 325 -27.82 3.23 -6.90
N THR A 326 -27.29 4.16 -7.68
CA THR A 326 -28.05 5.00 -8.62
C THR A 326 -28.41 4.27 -9.92
N GLY A 327 -27.79 3.12 -10.19
CA GLY A 327 -27.91 2.37 -11.45
C GLY A 327 -27.07 2.93 -12.60
N LYS A 328 -26.35 4.05 -12.40
CA LYS A 328 -25.45 4.64 -13.40
C LYS A 328 -24.01 4.21 -13.10
N THR A 329 -23.46 3.32 -13.91
CA THR A 329 -22.11 2.79 -13.73
C THR A 329 -21.18 3.18 -14.88
N GLN A 330 -19.89 3.27 -14.59
CA GLN A 330 -18.83 3.47 -15.58
C GLN A 330 -17.67 2.52 -15.25
N PRO A 331 -17.28 1.62 -16.17
CA PRO A 331 -16.15 0.72 -15.94
C PRO A 331 -14.84 1.49 -15.71
N VAL A 332 -14.00 0.98 -14.81
CA VAL A 332 -12.66 1.52 -14.59
C VAL A 332 -11.70 0.92 -15.62
N GLU A 333 -11.12 1.77 -16.45
CA GLU A 333 -10.17 1.38 -17.50
C GLU A 333 -8.76 1.21 -16.93
N TRP A 334 -8.53 0.09 -16.24
CA TRP A 334 -7.22 -0.22 -15.67
C TRP A 334 -6.15 -0.41 -16.76
N THR A 335 -4.95 0.13 -16.51
CA THR A 335 -3.80 -0.12 -17.38
C THR A 335 -3.11 -1.41 -16.93
N ARG A 336 -3.21 -2.46 -17.75
CA ARG A 336 -2.55 -3.74 -17.49
C ARG A 336 -1.03 -3.59 -17.58
N ILE A 337 -0.34 -3.96 -16.49
CA ILE A 337 1.12 -3.85 -16.41
C ILE A 337 1.85 -5.14 -16.83
N HIS A 338 1.30 -6.31 -16.49
CA HIS A 338 1.89 -7.60 -16.81
C HIS A 338 1.21 -8.12 -18.07
N ASN A 339 1.84 -7.88 -19.23
CA ASN A 339 1.35 -8.35 -20.50
C ASN A 339 2.37 -9.28 -21.15
N MET A 340 1.93 -10.45 -21.58
CA MET A 340 2.71 -11.37 -22.39
C MET A 340 2.06 -11.46 -23.78
N PRO A 341 2.83 -11.72 -24.85
CA PRO A 341 2.26 -11.94 -26.17
C PRO A 341 1.22 -13.07 -26.17
N ASP A 342 0.21 -12.96 -27.02
CA ASP A 342 -0.94 -13.90 -27.04
C ASP A 342 -0.57 -15.34 -27.42
N PHE A 343 0.57 -15.55 -28.08
CA PHE A 343 1.12 -16.87 -28.36
C PHE A 343 1.80 -17.51 -27.14
N VAL A 344 1.79 -16.88 -25.96
CA VAL A 344 2.32 -17.46 -24.73
C VAL A 344 1.15 -17.96 -23.88
N TYR A 345 1.13 -19.27 -23.66
CA TYR A 345 0.20 -19.91 -22.74
C TYR A 345 0.81 -19.95 -21.34
N PHE A 346 0.30 -19.09 -20.46
CA PHE A 346 0.63 -19.11 -19.03
C PHE A 346 -0.60 -19.44 -18.21
N ASN A 347 -0.44 -20.31 -17.20
CA ASN A 347 -1.53 -20.69 -16.32
C ASN A 347 -1.20 -20.40 -14.85
N HIS A 348 -1.93 -19.48 -14.23
CA HIS A 348 -1.74 -19.14 -12.81
C HIS A 348 -1.95 -20.34 -11.87
N SER A 349 -2.98 -21.16 -12.09
CA SER A 349 -3.31 -22.24 -11.14
C SER A 349 -2.21 -23.29 -11.01
N GLN A 350 -1.49 -23.58 -12.09
CA GLN A 350 -0.35 -24.50 -12.04
C GLN A 350 0.77 -23.98 -11.14
N HIS A 351 1.02 -22.67 -11.14
CA HIS A 351 2.08 -22.06 -10.35
C HIS A 351 1.63 -21.78 -8.91
N VAL A 352 0.35 -21.44 -8.69
CA VAL A 352 -0.20 -21.05 -7.38
C VAL A 352 -0.74 -22.25 -6.59
N VAL A 353 -1.09 -23.36 -7.24
CA VAL A 353 -1.61 -24.56 -6.55
C VAL A 353 -0.59 -25.70 -6.59
N ALA A 354 -0.14 -26.11 -7.78
CA ALA A 354 0.77 -27.25 -7.90
C ALA A 354 2.24 -26.86 -7.60
N GLY A 355 2.64 -25.64 -7.94
CA GLY A 355 4.00 -25.13 -7.81
C GLY A 355 4.28 -24.32 -6.55
N GLU A 356 3.28 -24.00 -5.73
CA GLU A 356 3.38 -22.97 -4.66
C GLU A 356 4.62 -23.13 -3.78
N GLN A 357 4.71 -24.27 -3.08
CA GLN A 357 5.78 -24.51 -2.13
C GLN A 357 7.14 -24.69 -2.81
N ALA A 358 7.16 -25.32 -4.00
CA ALA A 358 8.36 -25.49 -4.79
C ALA A 358 8.98 -24.14 -5.20
N ILE A 359 8.14 -23.21 -5.67
CA ILE A 359 8.54 -21.86 -6.08
C ILE A 359 9.02 -21.07 -4.86
N ILE A 360 8.27 -21.07 -3.75
CA ILE A 360 8.67 -20.38 -2.50
C ILE A 360 10.04 -20.89 -2.02
N ASN A 361 10.22 -22.21 -1.98
CA ASN A 361 11.47 -22.82 -1.53
C ASN A 361 12.65 -22.46 -2.46
N SER A 362 12.45 -22.59 -3.78
CA SER A 362 13.46 -22.23 -4.79
C SER A 362 13.84 -20.75 -4.69
N PHE A 363 12.85 -19.85 -4.58
CA PHE A 363 13.07 -18.42 -4.44
C PHE A 363 13.84 -18.10 -3.15
N ASN A 364 13.41 -18.63 -2.01
CA ASN A 364 14.03 -18.38 -0.71
C ASN A 364 15.45 -18.95 -0.61
N LYS A 365 15.72 -20.07 -1.29
CA LYS A 365 17.06 -20.65 -1.40
C LYS A 365 18.01 -19.75 -2.20
N LYS A 366 17.53 -19.18 -3.31
CA LYS A 366 18.30 -18.23 -4.13
C LYS A 366 18.46 -16.86 -3.45
N ASN A 367 17.52 -16.47 -2.59
CA ASN A 367 17.44 -15.15 -1.98
C ASN A 367 17.37 -15.22 -0.43
N PRO A 368 18.44 -15.64 0.26
CA PRO A 368 18.42 -15.87 1.71
C PRO A 368 18.08 -14.61 2.53
N ASN A 369 18.43 -13.43 2.01
CA ASN A 369 18.20 -12.13 2.67
C ASN A 369 16.87 -11.47 2.27
N ASN A 370 16.12 -12.05 1.34
CA ASN A 370 14.89 -11.48 0.82
C ASN A 370 13.82 -12.56 0.67
N LYS A 371 13.55 -13.28 1.75
CA LYS A 371 12.58 -14.38 1.73
C LYS A 371 11.16 -13.89 1.50
N ILE A 372 10.36 -14.75 0.90
CA ILE A 372 8.93 -14.60 0.67
C ILE A 372 8.15 -15.67 1.43
N ASP A 373 6.93 -15.32 1.75
CA ASP A 373 5.91 -16.07 2.48
C ASP A 373 4.73 -16.46 1.57
N VAL A 374 4.54 -15.77 0.45
CA VAL A 374 3.48 -16.01 -0.53
C VAL A 374 4.09 -16.15 -1.92
N VAL A 375 3.68 -17.18 -2.67
CA VAL A 375 4.21 -17.49 -4.01
C VAL A 375 4.10 -16.33 -5.00
N CYS A 376 3.05 -15.51 -4.90
CA CYS A 376 2.84 -14.33 -5.74
C CYS A 376 4.05 -13.38 -5.73
N LYS A 377 4.76 -13.29 -4.59
CA LYS A 377 5.92 -12.40 -4.43
C LYS A 377 7.16 -12.87 -5.21
N ALA A 378 7.24 -14.15 -5.58
CA ALA A 378 8.31 -14.67 -6.42
C ALA A 378 8.29 -14.05 -7.82
N CYS A 379 7.08 -13.87 -8.39
CA CYS A 379 6.88 -13.39 -9.75
C CYS A 379 6.58 -11.89 -9.82
N HIS A 380 5.77 -11.36 -8.90
CA HIS A 380 5.33 -9.96 -8.94
C HIS A 380 6.13 -9.05 -7.99
N GLY A 381 7.09 -9.59 -7.23
CA GLY A 381 7.83 -8.87 -6.20
C GLY A 381 7.02 -8.63 -4.93
N LYS A 382 7.55 -7.85 -4.00
CA LYS A 382 6.89 -7.52 -2.72
C LYS A 382 5.74 -6.52 -2.89
N ILE A 383 4.66 -6.97 -3.53
CA ILE A 383 3.47 -6.17 -3.85
C ILE A 383 2.86 -5.53 -2.61
N ASP A 384 2.94 -6.20 -1.46
CA ASP A 384 2.54 -5.70 -0.14
C ASP A 384 3.35 -4.50 0.36
N THR A 385 4.40 -4.11 -0.34
CA THR A 385 5.18 -2.89 -0.06
C THR A 385 5.01 -1.80 -1.12
N MET A 386 4.20 -2.05 -2.17
CA MET A 386 4.06 -1.16 -3.32
C MET A 386 2.80 -0.29 -3.21
N ASN A 387 2.96 1.04 -3.26
CA ASN A 387 1.81 1.95 -3.42
C ASN A 387 1.26 1.96 -4.85
N VAL A 388 2.13 1.81 -5.83
CA VAL A 388 1.74 1.62 -7.23
C VAL A 388 2.53 0.43 -7.73
N VAL A 389 1.84 -0.50 -8.36
CA VAL A 389 2.49 -1.72 -8.83
C VAL A 389 3.46 -1.38 -9.97
N GLN A 390 4.64 -2.00 -9.91
CA GLN A 390 5.65 -1.95 -10.96
C GLN A 390 6.04 -3.37 -11.36
N MET A 391 6.46 -3.56 -12.61
CA MET A 391 7.00 -4.85 -13.06
C MET A 391 8.33 -5.16 -12.34
N ALA A 392 8.30 -6.07 -11.37
CA ALA A 392 9.47 -6.43 -10.59
C ALA A 392 10.48 -7.31 -11.36
N ASN A 393 9.98 -8.13 -12.28
CA ASN A 393 10.75 -9.09 -13.07
C ASN A 393 10.63 -8.80 -14.57
N ASP A 394 11.55 -9.35 -15.35
CA ASP A 394 11.66 -9.08 -16.79
C ASP A 394 10.58 -9.78 -17.61
N PHE A 395 10.07 -10.93 -17.14
CA PHE A 395 9.11 -11.80 -17.86
C PHE A 395 9.52 -12.15 -19.30
N THR A 396 10.82 -12.17 -19.57
CA THR A 396 11.36 -12.68 -20.84
C THR A 396 11.38 -14.20 -20.84
N MET A 397 11.43 -14.82 -22.02
CA MET A 397 11.51 -16.28 -22.16
C MET A 397 12.68 -16.88 -21.34
N GLY A 398 13.85 -16.22 -21.35
CA GLY A 398 15.02 -16.65 -20.58
C GLY A 398 14.76 -16.71 -19.09
N TRP A 399 13.96 -15.78 -18.54
CA TRP A 399 13.57 -15.79 -17.13
C TRP A 399 12.70 -17.00 -16.79
N CYS A 400 11.72 -17.34 -17.65
CA CYS A 400 10.88 -18.52 -17.47
C CYS A 400 11.70 -19.82 -17.51
N ILE A 401 12.58 -19.95 -18.51
CA ILE A 401 13.43 -21.15 -18.69
C ILE A 401 14.34 -21.34 -17.49
N GLU A 402 15.02 -20.28 -17.03
CA GLU A 402 15.93 -20.35 -15.89
C GLU A 402 15.20 -20.75 -14.60
N CYS A 403 13.99 -20.21 -14.39
CA CYS A 403 13.15 -20.60 -13.27
C CYS A 403 12.81 -22.10 -13.33
N HIS A 404 12.41 -22.61 -14.51
CA HIS A 404 12.02 -24.01 -14.68
C HIS A 404 13.19 -24.99 -14.53
N ARG A 405 14.40 -24.62 -15.01
CA ARG A 405 15.62 -25.44 -14.86
C ARG A 405 16.08 -25.61 -13.41
N THR A 406 15.71 -24.68 -12.55
CA THR A 406 16.27 -24.61 -11.18
C THR A 406 15.26 -24.90 -10.08
N THR A 407 13.98 -24.99 -10.42
CA THR A 407 12.91 -25.24 -9.44
C THR A 407 12.61 -26.73 -9.38
N GLU A 408 12.91 -27.34 -8.23
CA GLU A 408 12.59 -28.73 -7.92
C GLU A 408 11.06 -28.88 -7.72
N VAL A 409 10.43 -29.82 -8.41
CA VAL A 409 9.00 -30.11 -8.31
C VAL A 409 8.71 -30.77 -6.96
N ASP A 410 7.69 -30.27 -6.25
CA ASP A 410 7.20 -30.93 -5.04
C ASP A 410 6.28 -32.11 -5.41
N MET A 411 6.82 -33.32 -5.41
CA MET A 411 6.06 -34.53 -5.73
C MET A 411 5.16 -35.04 -4.59
N ASN A 412 5.30 -34.47 -3.39
CA ASN A 412 4.61 -34.97 -2.21
C ASN A 412 3.41 -34.10 -1.81
N ASN A 413 3.20 -32.96 -2.48
CA ASN A 413 2.06 -32.10 -2.23
C ASN A 413 0.72 -32.77 -2.62
N GLY A 414 -0.38 -32.20 -2.14
CA GLY A 414 -1.72 -32.76 -2.34
C GLY A 414 -2.14 -32.91 -3.81
N TYR A 415 -1.53 -32.16 -4.73
CA TYR A 415 -1.83 -32.20 -6.17
C TYR A 415 -0.98 -33.24 -6.92
N ASN A 416 0.32 -33.27 -6.62
CA ASN A 416 1.32 -34.06 -7.33
C ASN A 416 1.43 -35.49 -6.79
N LYS A 417 1.07 -35.74 -5.53
CA LYS A 417 1.26 -37.05 -4.88
C LYS A 417 0.59 -38.20 -5.63
N GLU A 418 -0.64 -38.01 -6.11
CA GLU A 418 -1.36 -39.05 -6.85
C GLU A 418 -0.88 -39.16 -8.30
N TYR A 419 -0.69 -38.02 -8.96
CA TYR A 419 -0.23 -37.95 -10.35
C TYR A 419 1.18 -38.55 -10.53
N PHE A 420 2.11 -38.24 -9.62
CA PHE A 420 3.49 -38.68 -9.67
C PHE A 420 3.75 -39.99 -8.92
N LYS A 421 2.75 -40.63 -8.30
CA LYS A 421 2.95 -41.87 -7.53
C LYS A 421 3.72 -42.94 -8.31
N ASN A 422 3.32 -43.19 -9.56
CA ASN A 422 3.94 -44.21 -10.42
C ASN A 422 5.13 -43.66 -11.24
N LEU A 423 5.16 -42.34 -11.45
CA LEU A 423 6.18 -41.67 -12.25
C LEU A 423 7.46 -41.41 -11.44
N HIS A 424 7.33 -41.13 -10.14
CA HIS A 424 8.44 -40.93 -9.20
C HIS A 424 9.38 -42.14 -9.16
N ASP A 425 8.82 -43.34 -9.06
CA ASP A 425 9.61 -44.58 -8.99
C ASP A 425 10.33 -44.89 -10.31
N LYS A 426 9.73 -44.54 -11.46
CA LYS A 426 10.38 -44.65 -12.77
C LYS A 426 11.49 -43.62 -12.92
N LEU A 427 11.22 -42.38 -12.55
CA LEU A 427 12.19 -41.29 -12.69
C LEU A 427 13.39 -41.45 -11.75
N LYS A 428 13.20 -41.93 -10.51
CA LYS A 428 14.31 -42.30 -9.61
C LYS A 428 15.26 -43.34 -10.21
N LYS A 429 14.72 -44.28 -11.00
CA LYS A 429 15.53 -45.29 -11.70
C LYS A 429 16.26 -44.71 -12.92
N GLN A 430 15.68 -43.72 -13.58
CA GLN A 430 16.20 -43.10 -14.79
C GLN A 430 17.19 -41.96 -14.51
N TYR A 431 17.04 -41.27 -13.37
CA TYR A 431 17.88 -40.15 -12.92
C TYR A 431 18.49 -40.41 -11.53
N PRO A 432 19.40 -41.39 -11.40
CA PRO A 432 19.96 -41.79 -10.10
C PRO A 432 20.97 -40.78 -9.51
N GLN A 433 21.56 -39.90 -10.34
CA GLN A 433 22.64 -38.98 -9.94
C GLN A 433 22.14 -37.74 -9.18
N ASP A 434 20.87 -37.36 -9.34
CA ASP A 434 20.30 -36.15 -8.73
C ASP A 434 19.61 -36.42 -7.37
N GLY A 435 19.79 -37.63 -6.81
CA GLY A 435 19.12 -38.04 -5.57
C GLY A 435 17.59 -38.10 -5.68
N GLY A 436 17.06 -38.21 -6.90
CA GLY A 436 15.62 -38.19 -7.17
C GLY A 436 14.99 -36.79 -7.15
N LYS A 437 15.80 -35.72 -7.22
CA LYS A 437 15.33 -34.34 -7.40
C LYS A 437 15.04 -34.09 -8.87
N ILE A 438 13.84 -33.63 -9.15
CA ILE A 438 13.35 -33.44 -10.52
C ILE A 438 12.87 -32.02 -10.65
N THR A 439 13.50 -31.30 -11.56
CA THR A 439 13.17 -29.92 -11.87
C THR A 439 12.02 -29.85 -12.87
N VAL A 440 11.43 -28.66 -13.03
CA VAL A 440 10.28 -28.47 -13.93
C VAL A 440 10.62 -28.79 -15.38
N ASP A 441 11.86 -28.54 -15.81
CA ASP A 441 12.34 -28.92 -17.14
C ASP A 441 12.41 -30.44 -17.35
N ALA A 442 12.76 -31.21 -16.33
CA ALA A 442 12.83 -32.66 -16.39
C ALA A 442 11.46 -33.35 -16.55
N ILE A 443 10.37 -32.67 -16.17
CA ILE A 443 8.99 -33.12 -16.45
C ILE A 443 8.42 -32.54 -17.76
N GLY A 444 9.29 -31.97 -18.60
CA GLY A 444 8.93 -31.43 -19.90
C GLY A 444 8.38 -30.00 -19.84
N GLY A 445 8.64 -29.25 -18.77
CA GLY A 445 8.21 -27.85 -18.63
C GLY A 445 8.95 -26.85 -19.51
N LEU A 446 9.76 -27.31 -20.48
CA LEU A 446 10.44 -26.51 -21.49
C LEU A 446 10.02 -26.87 -22.94
N GLU A 447 8.99 -27.70 -23.10
CA GLU A 447 8.48 -28.07 -24.42
C GLU A 447 7.74 -26.91 -25.07
N CYS A 448 8.06 -26.58 -26.32
CA CYS A 448 7.46 -25.45 -27.04
C CYS A 448 5.92 -25.49 -27.04
N GLY A 449 5.36 -26.69 -27.24
CA GLY A 449 3.90 -26.91 -27.29
C GLY A 449 3.19 -26.81 -25.95
N LYS A 450 3.89 -26.75 -24.81
CA LYS A 450 3.29 -26.52 -23.49
C LYS A 450 3.34 -25.07 -23.05
N CYS A 451 4.20 -24.27 -23.69
CA CYS A 451 4.40 -22.86 -23.36
C CYS A 451 3.72 -21.92 -24.35
N HIS A 452 3.47 -22.37 -25.60
CA HIS A 452 3.01 -21.49 -26.68
C HIS A 452 1.72 -21.93 -27.38
N TYR A 453 1.23 -23.13 -27.08
CA TYR A 453 0.03 -23.75 -27.66
C TYR A 453 -0.70 -24.55 -26.58
#